data_AF-A0AAD4BVX0-F1
#
_entry.id   AF-A0AAD4BVX0-F1
#
_cell.length_a   1.000
_cell.length_b   1.000
_cell.length_c   1.000
_cell.angle_alpha   90.00
_cell.angle_beta   90.00
_cell.angle_gamma   90.00
#
_symmetry.space_group_name_H-M   'P 1'
#
loop_
_entity.id
_entity.type
_entity.pdbx_description
1 polymer ?
#
loop_
_entity_poly.entity_id
_entity_poly.type
_entity_poly.pdbx_seq_one_letter_code
_entity_poly.pdbx_strand_id
1 'polypeptide(L)'
;CLWRSDGTRCRALIAGDRKSISSHLRDEHRFMFDGQTVACVWDQCSAWMQRRNISRHILACHFEIKSTCPSCGLALSRADATKKH
;
A
#
# COMPACT_ATOMS: atom_id res chain seq x y z
N CYS A 1 6.13 8.78 3.37
CA CYS A 1 4.68 8.87 3.15
C CYS A 1 4.38 10.08 2.30
N LEU A 2 3.70 9.93 1.16
CA LEU A 2 3.20 11.07 0.38
C LEU A 2 1.67 11.02 0.24
N TRP A 3 0.99 10.42 1.21
CA TRP A 3 -0.47 10.48 1.31
C TRP A 3 -0.91 11.94 1.38
N ARG A 4 -1.92 12.32 0.58
CA ARG A 4 -2.48 13.67 0.59
C ARG A 4 -3.70 13.71 1.50
N SER A 5 -3.57 14.39 2.64
CA SER A 5 -4.71 14.79 3.48
C SER A 5 -4.83 16.30 3.41
N ASP A 6 -6.04 16.80 3.12
CA ASP A 6 -6.37 18.24 3.20
C ASP A 6 -5.41 19.14 2.41
N GLY A 7 -4.99 18.68 1.23
CA GLY A 7 -4.12 19.43 0.31
C GLY A 7 -2.61 19.34 0.61
N THR A 8 -2.21 18.77 1.74
CA THR A 8 -0.79 18.64 2.15
C THR A 8 -0.28 17.20 2.03
N ARG A 9 1.03 17.04 1.78
CA ARG A 9 1.71 15.74 1.75
C ARG A 9 2.16 15.38 3.16
N CYS A 10 1.89 14.14 3.60
CA CYS A 10 2.23 13.67 4.95
C CYS A 10 3.74 13.76 5.31
N ARG A 11 4.64 13.37 4.40
CA ARG A 11 6.11 13.37 4.56
C ARG A 11 6.69 12.50 5.69
N ALA A 12 5.87 11.75 6.43
CA ALA A 12 6.35 10.83 7.47
C ALA A 12 7.23 9.69 6.92
N LEU A 13 8.23 9.25 7.69
CA LEU A 13 9.00 8.04 7.40
C LEU A 13 8.21 6.82 7.89
N ILE A 14 8.01 5.84 7.01
CA ILE A 14 7.30 4.59 7.34
C ILE A 14 8.21 3.44 6.92
N ALA A 15 8.27 2.38 7.73
CA ALA A 15 8.89 1.14 7.33
C ALA A 15 8.18 0.52 6.11
N GLY A 16 8.96 -0.06 5.20
CA GLY A 16 8.50 -0.65 3.93
C GLY A 16 7.80 -2.00 4.08
N ASP A 17 6.89 -2.13 5.05
CA ASP A 17 6.12 -3.36 5.28
C ASP A 17 4.62 -3.09 5.43
N ARG A 18 3.82 -4.14 5.22
CA ARG A 18 2.35 -4.02 5.20
C ARG A 18 1.76 -3.57 6.53
N LYS A 19 2.33 -3.99 7.66
CA LYS A 19 1.77 -3.68 8.98
C LYS A 19 2.01 -2.21 9.28
N SER A 20 3.24 -1.75 9.10
CA SER A 20 3.61 -0.36 9.34
C SER A 20 2.81 0.62 8.50
N ILE A 21 2.61 0.34 7.21
CA ILE A 21 1.74 1.16 6.35
C ILE A 21 0.30 1.15 6.86
N SER A 22 -0.26 -0.01 7.19
CA SER A 22 -1.67 -0.12 7.60
C SER A 22 -1.95 0.60 8.93
N SER A 23 -1.02 0.51 9.89
CA SER A 23 -1.12 1.24 11.15
C SER A 23 -0.96 2.74 10.91
N HIS A 24 0.05 3.16 10.15
CA HIS A 24 0.26 4.58 9.82
C HIS A 24 -0.97 5.21 9.15
N LEU A 25 -1.57 4.56 8.14
CA LEU A 25 -2.77 5.08 7.49
C LEU A 25 -3.94 5.23 8.46
N ARG A 26 -4.09 4.30 9.40
CA ARG A 26 -5.15 4.34 10.42
C ARG A 26 -4.94 5.50 11.38
N ASP A 27 -3.72 5.61 11.92
CA ASP A 27 -3.42 6.50 13.04
C ASP A 27 -3.25 7.96 12.56
N GLU A 28 -2.56 8.17 11.44
CA GLU A 28 -2.21 9.50 10.92
C GLU A 28 -3.22 10.04 9.89
N HIS A 29 -3.93 9.15 9.18
CA HIS A 29 -4.84 9.56 8.10
C HIS A 29 -6.28 9.15 8.35
N ARG A 30 -6.59 8.66 9.56
CA ARG A 30 -7.92 8.17 9.94
C ARG A 30 -8.52 7.28 8.87
N PHE A 31 -7.69 6.42 8.27
CA PHE A 31 -8.08 5.52 7.19
C PHE A 31 -8.94 4.37 7.72
N MET A 32 -10.15 4.74 8.15
CA MET A 32 -11.20 3.90 8.69
C MET A 32 -12.37 3.93 7.73
N PHE A 33 -12.13 3.51 6.48
CA PHE A 33 -13.20 3.37 5.50
C PHE A 33 -14.00 2.09 5.79
N ASP A 34 -15.31 2.24 5.98
CA ASP A 34 -16.28 1.13 6.08
C ASP A 34 -16.64 0.53 4.70
N GLY A 35 -16.28 1.24 3.61
CA GLY A 35 -16.46 0.77 2.24
C GLY A 35 -15.54 -0.41 1.87
N GLN A 36 -16.04 -1.28 0.98
CA GLN A 36 -15.22 -2.36 0.40
C GLN A 36 -14.13 -1.83 -0.53
N THR A 37 -14.38 -0.71 -1.20
CA THR A 37 -13.46 -0.06 -2.14
C THR A 37 -13.03 1.31 -1.67
N VAL A 38 -11.80 1.68 -2.02
CA VAL A 38 -11.12 2.91 -1.63
C VAL A 38 -10.28 3.41 -2.79
N ALA A 39 -10.15 4.74 -2.89
CA ALA A 39 -9.18 5.38 -3.77
C ALA A 39 -7.85 5.55 -3.04
N CYS A 40 -6.75 5.31 -3.74
CA CYS A 40 -5.43 5.70 -3.25
C CYS A 40 -5.24 7.21 -3.46
N VAL A 41 -5.03 7.95 -2.37
CA VAL A 41 -4.76 9.41 -2.41
C VAL A 41 -3.29 9.72 -2.13
N TRP A 42 -2.41 8.77 -2.44
CA TRP A 42 -0.98 9.03 -2.52
C TRP A 42 -0.70 10.07 -3.60
N ASP A 43 0.35 10.87 -3.43
CA ASP A 43 0.73 11.89 -4.41
C ASP A 43 0.81 11.29 -5.83
N GLN A 44 0.09 11.93 -6.76
CA GLN A 44 -0.03 11.48 -8.16
C GLN A 44 -0.61 10.06 -8.36
N CYS A 45 -1.42 9.57 -7.41
CA CYS A 45 -2.16 8.32 -7.55
C CYS A 45 -3.67 8.56 -7.62
N SER A 46 -4.36 7.76 -8.43
CA SER A 46 -5.83 7.78 -8.60
C SER A 46 -6.41 6.37 -8.71
N ALA A 47 -5.66 5.36 -8.29
CA ALA A 47 -6.07 3.96 -8.40
C ALA A 47 -7.18 3.61 -7.42
N TRP A 48 -8.18 2.87 -7.90
CA TRP A 48 -9.28 2.32 -7.10
C TRP A 48 -9.04 0.84 -6.82
N MET A 49 -9.27 0.42 -5.58
CA MET A 49 -9.07 -0.97 -5.19
C MET A 49 -9.88 -1.36 -3.96
N GLN A 50 -9.89 -2.65 -3.66
CA GLN A 50 -10.43 -3.16 -2.42
C GLN A 50 -9.60 -2.67 -1.23
N ARG A 51 -10.24 -2.29 -0.12
CA ARG A 51 -9.58 -1.73 1.08
C ARG A 51 -8.42 -2.60 1.57
N ARG A 52 -8.61 -3.93 1.58
CA ARG A 52 -7.58 -4.92 1.98
C ARG A 52 -6.31 -4.90 1.11
N ASN A 53 -6.37 -4.30 -0.07
CA ASN A 53 -5.26 -4.23 -1.02
C ASN A 53 -4.46 -2.92 -0.95
N ILE A 54 -4.93 -1.90 -0.23
CA ILE A 54 -4.30 -0.57 -0.24
C ILE A 54 -2.83 -0.62 0.20
N SER A 55 -2.52 -1.34 1.27
CA SER A 55 -1.16 -1.43 1.80
C SER A 55 -0.23 -2.16 0.83
N ARG A 56 -0.76 -3.18 0.13
CA ARG A 56 0.00 -3.88 -0.92
C ARG A 56 0.27 -2.97 -2.12
N HIS A 57 -0.75 -2.22 -2.55
CA HIS A 57 -0.62 -1.27 -3.63
C HIS A 57 0.44 -0.21 -3.32
N ILE A 58 0.42 0.38 -2.11
CA ILE A 58 1.40 1.38 -1.69
C ILE A 58 2.82 0.82 -1.73
N LEU A 59 3.03 -0.40 -1.21
CA LEU A 59 4.35 -1.04 -1.27
C LEU A 59 4.85 -1.22 -2.70
N ALA A 60 4.00 -1.75 -3.59
CA ALA A 60 4.40 -2.07 -4.95
C ALA A 60 4.56 -0.81 -5.83
N CYS A 61 3.67 0.17 -5.70
CA CYS A 61 3.60 1.33 -6.59
C CYS A 61 4.32 2.57 -6.06
N HIS A 62 4.47 2.72 -4.74
CA HIS A 62 5.01 3.96 -4.15
C HIS A 62 6.31 3.74 -3.37
N PHE A 63 6.58 2.51 -2.94
CA PHE A 63 7.87 2.14 -2.37
C PHE A 63 8.69 1.27 -3.33
N GLU A 64 8.11 0.90 -4.48
CA GLU A 64 8.73 0.01 -5.49
C GLU A 64 9.18 -1.34 -4.92
N ILE A 65 8.62 -1.75 -3.79
CA ILE A 65 8.91 -3.02 -3.12
C ILE A 65 8.11 -4.10 -3.84
N LYS A 66 8.77 -4.76 -4.79
CA LYS A 66 8.25 -5.91 -5.50
C LYS A 66 8.17 -7.09 -4.52
N SER A 67 7.02 -7.78 -4.50
CA SER A 67 6.92 -9.04 -3.78
C SER A 67 7.75 -10.07 -4.54
N THR A 68 8.95 -10.41 -4.08
CA THR A 68 9.74 -11.49 -4.66
C THR A 68 9.28 -12.84 -4.11
N CYS A 69 9.26 -13.86 -4.97
CA CYS A 69 9.10 -15.23 -4.50
C CYS A 69 10.37 -15.65 -3.74
N PRO A 70 10.29 -16.09 -2.48
CA PRO A 70 11.47 -16.55 -1.74
C PRO A 70 12.08 -17.85 -2.29
N SER A 71 11.34 -18.61 -3.12
CA SER A 71 11.81 -19.88 -3.71
C SER A 71 12.54 -19.69 -5.04
N CYS A 72 12.12 -18.73 -5.88
CA CYS A 72 12.66 -18.57 -7.24
C CYS A 72 13.17 -17.16 -7.56
N GLY A 73 13.08 -16.19 -6.64
CA GLY A 73 13.57 -14.82 -6.83
C GLY A 73 12.77 -13.96 -7.82
N LEU A 74 11.73 -14.51 -8.47
CA LEU A 74 10.93 -13.80 -9.45
C LEU A 74 10.10 -12.69 -8.80
N ALA A 75 10.01 -11.53 -9.46
CA ALA A 75 9.11 -10.46 -9.06
C ALA A 75 7.65 -10.91 -9.29
N LEU A 76 6.98 -11.31 -8.21
CA LEU A 76 5.57 -11.64 -8.23
C LEU A 76 4.76 -10.35 -8.18
N SER A 77 3.76 -10.26 -9.06
CA SER A 77 2.75 -9.20 -8.98
C SER A 77 1.93 -9.27 -7.69
N ARG A 78 1.92 -10.43 -6.99
CA ARG A 78 1.21 -10.65 -5.72
C ARG A 78 1.92 -11.69 -4.84
N ALA A 79 2.13 -11.38 -3.55
CA ALA A 79 2.68 -12.31 -2.56
C ALA A 79 1.90 -13.65 -2.44
N ASP A 80 0.58 -13.67 -2.67
CA ASP A 80 -0.23 -14.91 -2.62
C ASP A 80 -0.09 -15.78 -3.89
N ALA A 81 0.60 -15.29 -4.92
CA ALA A 81 0.95 -16.09 -6.09
C ALA A 81 2.02 -17.15 -5.77
N THR A 82 2.67 -17.06 -4.60
CA THR A 82 3.66 -18.06 -4.15
C THR A 82 3.09 -19.46 -3.97
N LYS A 83 1.78 -19.63 -3.75
CA LYS A 83 1.16 -20.97 -3.61
C LYS A 83 0.89 -21.67 -4.95
N LYS A 84 0.96 -20.96 -6.08
CA LYS A 84 0.68 -21.48 -7.43
C LYS A 84 1.68 -20.93 -8.47
N HIS A 85 2.93 -20.69 -8.07
CA HIS A 85 3.99 -20.45 -9.05
C HIS A 85 4.29 -21.74 -9.80
#